data_AF-A0A5H2YEV3-F1
#
_entry.id   AF-A0A5H2YEV3-F1
#
_cell.length_a   1.000
_cell.length_b   1.000
_cell.length_c   1.000
_cell.angle_alpha   90.00
_cell.angle_beta   90.00
_cell.angle_gamma   90.00
#
_symmetry.space_group_name_H-M   'P 1'
#
loop_
_entity.id
_entity.type
_entity.pdbx_description
1 polymer ?
#
loop_
_entity_poly.entity_id
_entity_poly.type
_entity_poly.pdbx_seq_one_letter_code
_entity_poly.pdbx_strand_id
1 'polypeptide(L)'
;MKSFFNATCKANVVGDGTVGATIAWLEKFINVLFPDNGIEYWSDNQYGKGQHYLKRDDRLPEAGSADECVHHVACYVRPGNCEGRIIEVALSLRGGEFKSLTWMKTFGKVDECWLIARAIDEALNSIIYWNELPEIVAMSEKMPRQQSWHRQTSLTEEVTILSGTDKVLVKAASGLILDDRCWGGQAYAGSNATAVTQDWVTVLTNTNAKFKLVKDTTDRLTVPDLPGYVISKRGIEVDGFYVLPPGGNENDDRTYLGYFPDAGAAIQASRDHQAKQVPVAAGVQMDVSLNTAALEVTHG
;
A
#
# COMPACT_ATOMS: atom_id res chain seq x y z
N MET A 1 -18.23 13.30 -7.75
CA MET A 1 -17.50 13.60 -6.48
C MET A 1 -16.11 13.00 -6.64
N LYS A 2 -15.03 13.72 -6.27
CA LYS A 2 -13.67 13.18 -6.41
C LYS A 2 -13.41 12.31 -5.17
N SER A 3 -13.18 11.01 -5.37
CA SER A 3 -12.84 10.07 -4.29
C SER A 3 -11.49 10.44 -3.67
N PHE A 4 -11.33 10.29 -2.35
CA PHE A 4 -10.02 10.52 -1.70
C PHE A 4 -9.12 9.29 -1.73
N PHE A 5 -9.69 8.12 -1.94
CA PHE A 5 -9.01 6.85 -2.19
C PHE A 5 -9.90 5.98 -3.07
N ASN A 6 -9.34 4.95 -3.70
CA ASN A 6 -10.10 4.08 -4.61
C ASN A 6 -9.95 2.61 -4.21
N ALA A 7 -8.76 2.17 -3.83
CA ALA A 7 -8.49 0.81 -3.42
C ALA A 7 -8.68 0.65 -1.90
N THR A 8 -9.42 -0.39 -1.51
CA THR A 8 -9.61 -0.78 -0.12
C THR A 8 -9.30 -2.26 0.05
N CYS A 9 -8.85 -2.63 1.25
CA CYS A 9 -8.74 -4.02 1.68
C CYS A 9 -9.71 -4.29 2.82
N LYS A 10 -10.17 -5.55 2.95
CA LYS A 10 -11.03 -5.94 4.06
C LYS A 10 -10.24 -5.94 5.36
N ALA A 11 -10.61 -5.04 6.26
CA ALA A 11 -10.04 -4.92 7.59
C ALA A 11 -11.06 -4.26 8.52
N ASN A 12 -11.25 -4.83 9.70
CA ASN A 12 -12.20 -4.32 10.68
C ASN A 12 -11.56 -3.27 11.61
N VAL A 13 -10.22 -3.17 11.60
CA VAL A 13 -9.44 -2.27 12.46
C VAL A 13 -8.16 -1.81 11.78
N VAL A 14 -7.66 -0.64 12.19
CA VAL A 14 -6.33 -0.12 11.83
C VAL A 14 -5.30 -0.59 12.84
N GLY A 15 -4.20 -1.20 12.39
CA GLY A 15 -3.11 -1.64 13.28
C GLY A 15 -3.62 -2.61 14.33
N ASP A 16 -3.47 -2.26 15.61
CA ASP A 16 -3.96 -3.05 16.75
C ASP A 16 -5.42 -2.74 17.14
N GLY A 17 -6.09 -1.83 16.43
CA GLY A 17 -7.46 -1.39 16.69
C GLY A 17 -7.62 -0.37 17.82
N THR A 18 -6.52 0.23 18.24
CA THR A 18 -6.52 1.34 19.19
C THR A 18 -6.73 2.67 18.47
N VAL A 19 -7.25 3.65 19.22
CA VAL A 19 -7.36 5.05 18.78
C VAL A 19 -6.01 5.61 18.36
N GLY A 20 -4.93 5.28 19.08
CA GLY A 20 -3.57 5.71 18.76
C GLY A 20 -3.10 5.21 17.39
N ALA A 21 -3.39 3.95 17.05
CA ALA A 21 -3.10 3.40 15.73
C ALA A 21 -3.93 4.06 14.63
N THR A 22 -5.22 4.33 14.88
CA THR A 22 -6.09 5.06 13.94
C THR A 22 -5.58 6.47 13.69
N ILE A 23 -5.20 7.23 14.72
CA ILE A 23 -4.67 8.59 14.56
C ILE A 23 -3.37 8.58 13.77
N ALA A 24 -2.44 7.69 14.09
CA ALA A 24 -1.16 7.57 13.36
C ALA A 24 -1.37 7.21 11.87
N TRP A 25 -2.37 6.39 11.58
CA TRP A 25 -2.74 6.07 10.20
C TRP A 25 -3.42 7.26 9.50
N LEU A 26 -4.33 7.99 10.16
CA LEU A 26 -4.95 9.19 9.61
C LEU A 26 -3.92 10.27 9.28
N GLU A 27 -2.91 10.45 10.14
CA GLU A 27 -1.80 11.36 9.88
C GLU A 27 -1.06 10.98 8.59
N LYS A 28 -0.73 9.70 8.40
CA LYS A 28 -0.11 9.20 7.16
C LYS A 28 -1.03 9.40 5.96
N PHE A 29 -2.31 9.06 6.10
CA PHE A 29 -3.31 9.21 5.05
C PHE A 29 -3.41 10.67 4.55
N ILE A 30 -3.49 11.63 5.47
CA ILE A 30 -3.54 13.05 5.13
C ILE A 30 -2.21 13.56 4.57
N ASN A 31 -1.08 13.10 5.08
CA ASN A 31 0.22 13.45 4.52
C ASN A 31 0.41 12.94 3.08
N VAL A 32 -0.22 11.82 2.72
CA VAL A 32 -0.21 11.29 1.35
C VAL A 32 -1.11 12.11 0.43
N LEU A 33 -2.30 12.50 0.87
CA LEU A 33 -3.26 13.21 0.03
C LEU A 33 -2.97 14.71 -0.11
N PHE A 34 -2.42 15.31 0.93
CA PHE A 34 -2.17 16.74 1.05
C PHE A 34 -0.72 16.97 1.49
N PRO A 35 0.27 16.79 0.59
CA PRO A 35 1.68 16.90 0.96
C PRO A 35 2.09 18.30 1.45
N ASP A 36 1.30 19.32 1.16
CA ASP A 36 1.52 20.72 1.56
C ASP A 36 0.56 21.21 2.66
N ASN A 37 -0.13 20.30 3.37
CA ASN A 37 -1.26 20.55 4.30
C ASN A 37 -1.07 21.59 5.43
N GLY A 38 0.13 22.13 5.60
CA GLY A 38 0.43 23.15 6.61
C GLY A 38 0.09 22.74 8.05
N ILE A 39 -0.08 21.44 8.32
CA ILE A 39 -0.41 20.92 9.65
C ILE A 39 0.82 21.14 10.53
N GLU A 40 0.63 21.91 11.60
CA GLU A 40 1.66 22.23 12.59
C GLU A 40 1.87 21.04 13.53
N TYR A 41 0.77 20.49 14.06
CA TYR A 41 0.79 19.28 14.87
C TYR A 41 -0.58 18.59 14.90
N TRP A 42 -0.51 17.29 15.17
CA TRP A 42 -1.64 16.46 15.56
C TRP A 42 -1.68 16.36 17.07
N SER A 43 -2.89 16.39 17.64
CA SER A 43 -3.11 16.20 19.06
C SER A 43 -3.87 14.90 19.27
N ASP A 44 -3.38 14.09 20.20
CA ASP A 44 -4.18 13.04 20.79
C ASP A 44 -4.82 13.57 22.07
N ASN A 45 -6.04 13.14 22.36
CA ASN A 45 -6.76 13.61 23.54
C ASN A 45 -6.23 12.96 24.83
N GLN A 46 -4.97 12.51 24.86
CA GLN A 46 -4.37 11.75 25.96
C GLN A 46 -4.50 12.48 27.29
N TYR A 47 -4.27 13.80 27.29
CA TYR A 47 -4.35 14.65 28.48
C TYR A 47 -5.72 15.29 28.73
N GLY A 48 -6.71 15.06 27.85
CA GLY A 48 -8.08 15.55 28.04
C GLY A 48 -8.71 15.01 29.32
N LYS A 49 -9.49 15.80 30.05
CA LYS A 49 -10.18 15.34 31.26
C LYS A 49 -11.65 15.03 30.94
N GLY A 50 -12.15 13.89 31.38
CA GLY A 50 -13.54 13.47 31.20
C GLY A 50 -13.75 12.37 30.17
N GLN A 51 -14.94 11.76 30.20
CA GLN A 51 -15.28 10.59 29.38
C GLN A 51 -15.55 10.91 27.91
N HIS A 52 -15.54 12.18 27.52
CA HIS A 52 -15.76 12.62 26.13
C HIS A 52 -14.50 12.52 25.25
N TYR A 53 -13.36 12.14 25.81
CA TYR A 53 -12.08 12.07 25.09
C TYR A 53 -11.64 10.63 24.95
N LEU A 54 -11.49 10.16 23.71
CA LEU A 54 -10.87 8.86 23.44
C LEU A 54 -9.35 8.96 23.65
N LYS A 55 -8.82 8.04 24.47
CA LYS A 55 -7.39 7.92 24.78
C LYS A 55 -6.70 7.04 23.76
N ARG A 56 -5.37 7.18 23.64
CA ARG A 56 -4.60 6.43 22.65
C ARG A 56 -4.81 4.93 22.76
N ASP A 57 -4.90 4.41 23.98
CA ASP A 57 -5.02 2.98 24.25
C ASP A 57 -6.48 2.48 24.25
N ASP A 58 -7.45 3.40 24.11
CA ASP A 58 -8.85 3.02 24.00
C ASP A 58 -9.10 2.31 22.66
N ARG A 59 -10.06 1.39 22.67
CA ARG A 59 -10.58 0.79 21.43
C ARG A 59 -11.38 1.84 20.66
N LEU A 60 -11.21 1.85 19.35
CA LEU A 60 -12.06 2.65 18.49
C LEU A 60 -13.50 2.11 18.57
N PRO A 61 -14.51 2.95 18.87
CA PRO A 61 -15.90 2.51 18.85
C PRO A 61 -16.31 1.98 17.48
N GLU A 62 -17.07 0.89 17.48
CA GLU A 62 -17.52 0.20 16.26
C GLU A 62 -18.87 0.72 15.76
N ALA A 63 -19.20 0.42 14.51
CA ALA A 63 -20.58 0.55 14.02
C ALA A 63 -21.48 -0.52 14.67
N GLY A 64 -22.76 -0.19 14.83
CA GLY A 64 -23.74 -1.12 15.39
C GLY A 64 -25.03 -0.39 15.75
N SER A 65 -25.89 -1.02 16.55
CA SER A 65 -27.17 -0.45 16.99
C SER A 65 -27.23 -0.10 18.47
N ALA A 66 -26.20 -0.43 19.25
CA ALA A 66 -26.13 -0.10 20.68
C ALA A 66 -25.77 1.37 20.92
N ASP A 67 -26.00 1.87 22.14
CA ASP A 67 -25.82 3.29 22.49
C ASP A 67 -24.37 3.75 22.37
N GLU A 68 -23.42 2.85 22.65
CA GLU A 68 -21.98 3.05 22.54
C GLU A 68 -21.45 2.98 21.10
N CYS A 69 -22.26 2.50 20.15
CA CYS A 69 -21.86 2.39 18.75
C CYS A 69 -21.85 3.75 18.05
N VAL A 70 -20.99 3.87 17.04
CA VAL A 70 -20.91 5.07 16.20
C VAL A 70 -22.20 5.23 15.40
N HIS A 71 -22.76 6.45 15.44
CA HIS A 71 -23.89 6.87 14.63
C HIS A 71 -23.45 7.63 13.36
N HIS A 72 -22.46 8.52 13.48
CA HIS A 72 -21.75 9.14 12.36
C HIS A 72 -20.41 9.71 12.82
N VAL A 73 -19.51 9.88 11.86
CA VAL A 73 -18.26 10.63 12.04
C VAL A 73 -18.58 12.12 11.96
N ALA A 74 -17.98 12.92 12.85
CA ALA A 74 -18.16 14.35 12.90
C ALA A 74 -16.80 15.03 12.72
N CYS A 75 -16.55 15.55 11.51
CA CYS A 75 -15.37 16.35 11.20
C CYS A 75 -15.76 17.80 10.92
N TYR A 76 -15.16 18.77 11.61
CA TYR A 76 -15.44 20.18 11.36
C TYR A 76 -14.21 21.07 11.51
N VAL A 77 -14.25 22.22 10.82
CA VAL A 77 -13.17 23.20 10.81
C VAL A 77 -13.61 24.45 11.58
N ARG A 78 -12.79 24.89 12.54
CA ARG A 78 -13.03 26.12 13.31
C ARG A 78 -11.78 27.02 13.33
N PRO A 79 -11.93 28.32 13.63
CA PRO A 79 -10.79 29.18 13.94
C PRO A 79 -9.98 28.65 15.13
N GLY A 80 -8.64 28.74 15.03
CA GLY A 80 -7.73 28.52 16.16
C GLY A 80 -7.55 29.78 17.00
N ASN A 81 -7.08 29.61 18.24
CA ASN A 81 -6.90 30.73 19.19
C ASN A 81 -5.72 31.67 18.83
N CYS A 82 -4.72 31.19 18.07
CA CYS A 82 -3.55 31.98 17.66
C CYS A 82 -3.14 31.59 16.23
N GLU A 83 -3.72 32.29 15.25
CA GLU A 83 -3.58 32.05 13.80
C GLU A 83 -3.93 30.62 13.33
N GLY A 84 -4.23 30.47 12.05
CA GLY A 84 -4.60 29.17 11.48
C GLY A 84 -6.00 28.65 11.86
N ARG A 85 -6.20 27.36 11.63
CA ARG A 85 -7.47 26.64 11.78
C ARG A 85 -7.25 25.36 12.58
N ILE A 86 -8.31 24.91 13.23
CA ILE A 86 -8.36 23.62 13.91
C ILE A 86 -9.37 22.74 13.18
N ILE A 87 -8.93 21.53 12.82
CA ILE A 87 -9.80 20.47 12.32
C ILE A 87 -10.05 19.54 13.51
N GLU A 88 -11.30 19.43 13.91
CA GLU A 88 -11.75 18.58 15.01
C GLU A 88 -12.36 17.31 14.42
N VAL A 89 -11.99 16.17 14.98
CA VAL A 89 -12.51 14.85 14.58
C VAL A 89 -13.13 14.20 15.80
N ALA A 90 -14.42 13.91 15.71
CA ALA A 90 -15.19 13.28 16.76
C ALA A 90 -16.11 12.19 16.21
N LEU A 91 -16.56 11.32 17.09
CA LEU A 91 -17.56 10.30 16.82
C LEU A 91 -18.83 10.68 17.57
N SER A 92 -19.95 10.83 16.86
CA SER A 92 -21.26 10.90 17.49
C SER A 92 -21.72 9.46 17.74
N LEU A 93 -21.98 9.12 19.00
CA LEU A 93 -22.53 7.82 19.38
C LEU A 93 -24.06 7.83 19.29
N ARG A 94 -24.67 6.66 19.21
CA ARG A 94 -26.14 6.53 19.12
C ARG A 94 -26.86 6.99 20.38
N GLY A 95 -26.24 6.85 21.55
CA GLY A 95 -26.74 7.37 22.82
C GLY A 95 -26.74 8.91 22.90
N GLY A 96 -26.29 9.62 21.86
CA GLY A 96 -26.27 11.08 21.79
C GLY A 96 -25.01 11.73 22.36
N GLU A 97 -24.04 10.93 22.83
CA GLU A 97 -22.75 11.42 23.26
C GLU A 97 -21.82 11.73 22.07
N PHE A 98 -20.99 12.77 22.21
CA PHE A 98 -19.85 12.99 21.33
C PHE A 98 -18.56 12.54 22.03
N LYS A 99 -17.77 11.74 21.32
CA LYS A 99 -16.43 11.33 21.74
C LYS A 99 -15.41 11.97 20.80
N SER A 100 -14.58 12.88 21.30
CA SER A 100 -13.48 13.47 20.54
C SER A 100 -12.41 12.40 20.29
N LEU A 101 -12.07 12.19 19.02
CA LEU A 101 -11.07 11.23 18.57
C LEU A 101 -9.69 11.89 18.53
N THR A 102 -9.56 12.98 17.79
CA THR A 102 -8.31 13.74 17.60
C THR A 102 -8.63 15.13 17.06
N TRP A 103 -7.64 16.01 17.08
CA TRP A 103 -7.70 17.28 16.37
C TRP A 103 -6.31 17.67 15.89
N MET A 104 -6.27 18.53 14.89
CA MET A 104 -5.02 19.05 14.34
C MET A 104 -5.09 20.55 14.14
N LYS A 105 -3.95 21.23 14.35
CA LYS A 105 -3.79 22.65 14.04
C LYS A 105 -3.07 22.79 12.71
N THR A 106 -3.60 23.64 11.83
CA THR A 106 -3.05 23.88 10.50
C THR A 106 -3.02 25.37 10.16
N PHE A 107 -2.00 25.79 9.41
CA PHE A 107 -1.89 27.10 8.79
C PHE A 107 -2.37 27.11 7.32
N GLY A 108 -2.95 25.99 6.88
CA GLY A 108 -3.50 25.83 5.54
C GLY A 108 -4.70 26.75 5.26
N LYS A 109 -5.06 26.85 3.98
CA LYS A 109 -6.22 27.64 3.54
C LYS A 109 -7.52 26.98 4.00
N VAL A 110 -8.58 27.77 4.16
CA VAL A 110 -9.89 27.30 4.65
C VAL A 110 -10.45 26.15 3.80
N ASP A 111 -10.37 26.27 2.47
CA ASP A 111 -10.89 25.25 1.56
C ASP A 111 -10.11 23.93 1.66
N GLU A 112 -8.79 24.02 1.84
CA GLU A 112 -7.93 22.85 2.07
C GLU A 112 -8.27 22.18 3.41
N CYS A 113 -8.48 22.96 4.48
CA CYS A 113 -8.90 22.41 5.77
C CYS A 113 -10.22 21.62 5.66
N TRP A 114 -11.19 22.13 4.89
CA TRP A 114 -12.45 21.42 4.64
C TRP A 114 -12.30 20.23 3.70
N LEU A 115 -11.31 20.22 2.81
CA LEU A 115 -10.96 19.02 2.02
C LEU A 115 -10.35 17.93 2.91
N ILE A 116 -9.43 18.29 3.80
CA ILE A 116 -8.84 17.37 4.79
C ILE A 116 -9.94 16.79 5.69
N ALA A 117 -10.82 17.63 6.24
CA ALA A 117 -11.93 17.18 7.08
C ALA A 117 -12.83 16.16 6.36
N ARG A 118 -13.14 16.38 5.07
CA ARG A 118 -13.90 15.45 4.24
C ARG A 118 -13.15 14.15 3.95
N ALA A 119 -11.85 14.22 3.72
CA ALA A 119 -11.03 13.03 3.51
C ALA A 119 -10.99 12.14 4.76
N ILE A 120 -10.86 12.74 5.95
CA ILE A 120 -10.92 12.03 7.23
C ILE A 120 -12.30 11.39 7.42
N ASP A 121 -13.37 12.13 7.16
CA ASP A 121 -14.73 11.62 7.24
C ASP A 121 -14.94 10.41 6.30
N GLU A 122 -14.54 10.51 5.04
CA GLU A 122 -14.67 9.42 4.06
C GLU A 122 -13.88 8.18 4.48
N ALA A 123 -12.64 8.35 4.95
CA ALA A 123 -11.79 7.26 5.41
C ALA A 123 -12.34 6.57 6.67
N LEU A 124 -12.78 7.34 7.67
CA LEU A 124 -13.36 6.78 8.89
C LEU A 124 -14.68 6.08 8.62
N ASN A 125 -15.52 6.60 7.71
CA ASN A 125 -16.73 5.90 7.31
C ASN A 125 -16.43 4.56 6.62
N SER A 126 -15.42 4.52 5.74
CA SER A 126 -14.95 3.27 5.10
C SER A 126 -14.51 2.23 6.12
N ILE A 127 -13.71 2.64 7.11
CA ILE A 127 -13.20 1.75 8.15
C ILE A 127 -14.33 1.27 9.07
N ILE A 128 -15.13 2.19 9.62
CA ILE A 128 -16.10 1.90 10.69
C ILE A 128 -17.35 1.18 10.16
N TYR A 129 -17.89 1.60 9.00
CA TYR A 129 -19.16 1.06 8.50
C TYR A 129 -19.00 0.00 7.43
N TRP A 130 -17.91 0.04 6.66
CA TRP A 130 -17.73 -0.86 5.52
C TRP A 130 -16.66 -1.93 5.75
N ASN A 131 -15.94 -1.86 6.88
CA ASN A 131 -14.79 -2.73 7.19
C ASN A 131 -13.78 -2.74 6.04
N GLU A 132 -13.54 -1.56 5.49
CA GLU A 132 -12.69 -1.33 4.35
C GLU A 132 -11.63 -0.31 4.74
N LEU A 133 -10.36 -0.74 4.70
CA LEU A 133 -9.24 0.11 4.98
C LEU A 133 -8.66 0.65 3.66
N PRO A 134 -8.60 1.97 3.47
CA PRO A 134 -7.95 2.55 2.30
C PRO A 134 -6.49 2.10 2.16
N GLU A 135 -6.15 1.55 1.01
CA GLU A 135 -4.81 0.98 0.78
C GLU A 135 -3.75 2.02 0.45
N ILE A 136 -4.14 3.26 0.15
CA ILE A 136 -3.24 4.32 -0.29
C ILE A 136 -2.09 4.60 0.70
N VAL A 137 -2.33 4.41 2.01
CA VAL A 137 -1.27 4.52 3.03
C VAL A 137 -0.24 3.40 2.87
N ALA A 138 -0.70 2.16 2.75
CA ALA A 138 0.18 1.01 2.57
C ALA A 138 0.97 1.12 1.25
N MET A 139 0.34 1.61 0.17
CA MET A 139 1.05 1.88 -1.09
C MET A 139 2.13 2.94 -0.92
N SER A 140 1.81 4.04 -0.25
CA SER A 140 2.77 5.11 0.05
C SER A 140 3.95 4.63 0.89
N GLU A 141 3.72 3.74 1.86
CA GLU A 141 4.80 3.19 2.71
C GLU A 141 5.82 2.36 1.93
N LYS A 142 5.45 1.81 0.76
CA LYS A 142 6.39 1.09 -0.13
C LYS A 142 7.37 2.03 -0.84
N MET A 143 7.09 3.35 -0.88
CA MET A 143 7.99 4.33 -1.50
C MET A 143 9.28 4.52 -0.67
N PRO A 144 10.47 4.37 -1.27
CA PRO A 144 11.73 4.65 -0.61
C PRO A 144 11.81 6.11 -0.15
N ARG A 145 12.29 6.33 1.08
CA ARG A 145 12.50 7.67 1.65
C ARG A 145 13.82 7.71 2.39
N GLN A 146 14.41 8.89 2.46
CA GLN A 146 15.61 9.10 3.28
C GLN A 146 15.29 8.90 4.77
N GLN A 147 14.13 9.37 5.22
CA GLN A 147 13.62 9.17 6.58
C GLN A 147 12.11 8.91 6.53
N SER A 148 11.58 8.19 7.53
CA SER A 148 10.17 7.78 7.56
C SER A 148 9.18 8.94 7.56
N TRP A 149 9.59 10.11 8.05
CA TRP A 149 8.76 11.33 8.10
C TRP A 149 8.86 12.20 6.85
N HIS A 150 9.76 11.89 5.90
CA HIS A 150 9.85 12.64 4.65
C HIS A 150 8.59 12.38 3.79
N ARG A 151 7.96 13.45 3.30
CA ARG A 151 6.79 13.34 2.40
C ARG A 151 7.19 12.96 0.97
N GLN A 152 8.39 13.34 0.55
CA GLN A 152 8.93 13.08 -0.77
C GLN A 152 9.70 11.76 -0.81
N THR A 153 9.63 11.07 -1.96
CA THR A 153 10.45 9.89 -2.23
C THR A 153 11.92 10.27 -2.40
N SER A 154 12.83 9.37 -2.01
CA SER A 154 14.25 9.47 -2.36
C SER A 154 14.58 8.83 -3.71
N LEU A 155 13.58 8.25 -4.37
CA LEU A 155 13.73 7.58 -5.67
C LEU A 155 13.89 8.63 -6.79
N THR A 156 15.05 8.63 -7.47
CA THR A 156 15.37 9.60 -8.53
C THR A 156 15.03 9.10 -9.94
N GLU A 157 14.86 7.79 -10.08
CA GLU A 157 14.54 7.10 -11.32
C GLU A 157 13.05 7.14 -11.65
N GLU A 158 12.70 6.86 -12.92
CA GLU A 158 11.31 6.82 -13.35
C GLU A 158 10.62 5.53 -12.89
N VAL A 159 9.45 5.67 -12.30
CA VAL A 159 8.55 4.56 -11.94
C VAL A 159 7.58 4.31 -13.08
N THR A 160 7.41 3.05 -13.45
CA THR A 160 6.43 2.63 -14.45
C THR A 160 5.28 1.93 -13.74
N ILE A 161 4.07 2.46 -13.90
CA ILE A 161 2.83 1.76 -13.55
C ILE A 161 2.35 1.02 -14.80
N LEU A 162 2.30 -0.30 -14.73
CA LEU A 162 1.79 -1.19 -15.76
C LEU A 162 0.41 -1.65 -15.31
N SER A 163 -0.63 -1.13 -15.94
CA SER A 163 -2.02 -1.34 -15.53
C SER A 163 -2.75 -2.20 -16.57
N GLY A 164 -3.09 -3.43 -16.20
CA GLY A 164 -3.85 -4.38 -17.02
C GLY A 164 -5.32 -4.45 -16.63
N THR A 165 -6.06 -5.34 -17.30
CA THR A 165 -7.50 -5.54 -17.04
C THR A 165 -7.81 -6.15 -15.68
N ASP A 166 -6.86 -6.81 -15.04
CA ASP A 166 -7.03 -7.55 -13.80
C ASP A 166 -5.76 -7.57 -12.95
N LYS A 167 -4.80 -6.69 -13.24
CA LYS A 167 -3.49 -6.69 -12.60
C LYS A 167 -2.82 -5.33 -12.65
N VAL A 168 -1.90 -5.12 -11.72
CA VAL A 168 -1.07 -3.92 -11.64
C VAL A 168 0.34 -4.33 -11.26
N LEU A 169 1.32 -3.83 -12.00
CA LEU A 169 2.74 -3.90 -11.66
C LEU A 169 3.32 -2.48 -11.60
N VAL A 170 3.85 -2.09 -10.45
CA VAL A 170 4.53 -0.82 -10.24
C VAL A 170 5.99 -1.09 -9.95
N LYS A 171 6.88 -0.62 -10.83
CA LYS A 171 8.32 -0.86 -10.70
C LYS A 171 9.14 0.36 -11.09
N ALA A 172 10.29 0.52 -10.47
CA ALA A 172 11.29 1.51 -10.86
C ALA A 172 12.20 0.98 -11.98
N ALA A 173 12.90 1.88 -12.68
CA ALA A 173 13.80 1.52 -13.78
C ALA A 173 14.93 0.54 -13.38
N SER A 174 15.38 0.60 -12.13
CA SER A 174 16.36 -0.30 -11.50
C SER A 174 15.86 -1.75 -11.35
N GLY A 175 14.56 -1.98 -11.54
CA GLY A 175 13.93 -3.27 -11.28
C GLY A 175 13.31 -3.40 -9.89
N LEU A 176 13.39 -2.38 -9.03
CA LEU A 176 12.69 -2.37 -7.74
C LEU A 176 11.18 -2.47 -7.97
N ILE A 177 10.55 -3.52 -7.45
CA ILE A 177 9.10 -3.71 -7.49
C ILE A 177 8.47 -3.07 -6.26
N LEU A 178 7.58 -2.12 -6.49
CA LEU A 178 6.79 -1.43 -5.45
C LEU A 178 5.42 -2.08 -5.29
N ASP A 179 4.82 -2.62 -6.35
CA ASP A 179 3.59 -3.39 -6.24
C ASP A 179 3.51 -4.41 -7.38
N ASP A 180 3.02 -5.60 -7.10
CA ASP A 180 2.76 -6.64 -8.09
C ASP A 180 1.55 -7.44 -7.63
N ARG A 181 0.41 -7.21 -8.28
CA ARG A 181 -0.88 -7.81 -7.90
C ARG A 181 -1.64 -8.27 -9.12
N CYS A 182 -2.33 -9.40 -8.95
CA CYS A 182 -3.22 -9.98 -9.95
C CYS A 182 -4.51 -10.44 -9.26
N TRP A 183 -5.64 -10.08 -9.86
CA TRP A 183 -6.98 -10.47 -9.46
C TRP A 183 -7.63 -11.40 -10.50
N GLY A 184 -6.84 -12.04 -11.35
CA GLY A 184 -7.33 -12.96 -12.38
C GLY A 184 -8.27 -14.01 -11.79
N GLY A 185 -9.43 -14.19 -12.41
CA GLY A 185 -10.47 -15.11 -11.96
C GLY A 185 -11.31 -14.65 -10.75
N GLN A 186 -11.05 -13.46 -10.20
CA GLN A 186 -11.85 -12.88 -9.12
C GLN A 186 -13.02 -12.03 -9.65
N ALA A 187 -14.08 -11.93 -8.87
CA ALA A 187 -15.14 -10.96 -9.14
C ALA A 187 -14.57 -9.53 -9.07
N TYR A 188 -15.00 -8.66 -10.00
CA TYR A 188 -14.60 -7.25 -10.07
C TYR A 188 -13.09 -7.00 -10.28
N ALA A 189 -12.35 -7.96 -10.84
CA ALA A 189 -10.90 -7.85 -11.06
C ALA A 189 -10.47 -6.54 -11.75
N GLY A 190 -11.22 -6.10 -12.77
CA GLY A 190 -10.91 -4.83 -13.46
C GLY A 190 -11.22 -3.58 -12.66
N SER A 191 -12.24 -3.60 -11.80
CA SER A 191 -12.48 -2.51 -10.86
C SER A 191 -11.36 -2.41 -9.84
N ASN A 192 -10.88 -3.55 -9.31
CA ASN A 192 -9.76 -3.59 -8.36
C ASN A 192 -8.46 -3.08 -8.98
N ALA A 193 -8.11 -3.55 -10.18
CA ALA A 193 -6.92 -3.08 -10.90
C ALA A 193 -7.00 -1.59 -11.20
N THR A 194 -8.17 -1.09 -11.61
CA THR A 194 -8.39 0.35 -11.87
C THR A 194 -8.23 1.17 -10.59
N ALA A 195 -8.84 0.74 -9.49
CA ALA A 195 -8.76 1.41 -8.20
C ALA A 195 -7.31 1.50 -7.70
N VAL A 196 -6.58 0.38 -7.72
CA VAL A 196 -5.16 0.35 -7.31
C VAL A 196 -4.29 1.23 -8.21
N THR A 197 -4.56 1.24 -9.51
CA THR A 197 -3.84 2.12 -10.45
C THR A 197 -4.04 3.60 -10.12
N GLN A 198 -5.28 4.01 -9.84
CA GLN A 198 -5.62 5.41 -9.52
C GLN A 198 -4.96 5.88 -8.22
N ASP A 199 -4.93 5.02 -7.20
CA ASP A 199 -4.25 5.33 -5.94
C ASP A 199 -2.73 5.40 -6.12
N TRP A 200 -2.12 4.52 -6.91
CA TRP A 200 -0.70 4.61 -7.24
C TRP A 200 -0.35 5.89 -7.98
N VAL A 201 -1.16 6.33 -8.95
CA VAL A 201 -0.97 7.63 -9.61
C VAL A 201 -0.99 8.76 -8.58
N THR A 202 -1.90 8.71 -7.61
CA THR A 202 -2.02 9.72 -6.54
C THR A 202 -0.79 9.70 -5.64
N VAL A 203 -0.35 8.52 -5.18
CA VAL A 203 0.86 8.35 -4.35
C VAL A 203 2.10 8.86 -5.05
N LEU A 204 2.35 8.45 -6.30
CA LEU A 204 3.55 8.86 -7.04
C LEU A 204 3.56 10.37 -7.32
N THR A 205 2.39 10.94 -7.63
CA THR A 205 2.24 12.39 -7.82
C THR A 205 2.58 13.13 -6.53
N ASN A 206 1.96 12.77 -5.42
CA ASN A 206 2.08 13.51 -4.16
C ASN A 206 3.41 13.25 -3.42
N THR A 207 4.09 12.16 -3.73
CA THR A 207 5.46 11.89 -3.24
C THR A 207 6.56 12.47 -4.15
N ASN A 208 6.19 13.22 -5.20
CA ASN A 208 7.10 13.81 -6.19
C ASN A 208 7.98 12.79 -6.94
N ALA A 209 7.46 11.59 -7.18
CA ALA A 209 8.13 10.60 -8.03
C ALA A 209 7.99 10.97 -9.51
N LYS A 210 9.02 10.71 -10.32
CA LYS A 210 8.86 10.70 -11.78
C LYS A 210 8.20 9.39 -12.17
N PHE A 211 7.10 9.44 -12.92
CA PHE A 211 6.44 8.21 -13.34
C PHE A 211 5.74 8.32 -14.68
N LYS A 212 5.54 7.15 -15.30
CA LYS A 212 4.67 6.97 -16.46
C LYS A 212 3.64 5.88 -16.19
N LEU A 213 2.44 6.07 -16.72
CA LEU A 213 1.39 5.07 -16.73
C LEU A 213 1.34 4.43 -18.12
N VAL A 214 1.52 3.12 -18.16
CA VAL A 214 1.46 2.32 -19.38
C VAL A 214 0.27 1.37 -19.24
N LYS A 215 -0.69 1.47 -20.17
CA LYS A 215 -1.75 0.46 -20.26
C LYS A 215 -1.11 -0.84 -20.71
N ASP A 216 -1.17 -1.83 -19.84
CA ASP A 216 -0.76 -3.19 -20.16
C ASP A 216 -1.77 -3.75 -21.15
N THR A 217 -1.33 -3.97 -22.38
CA THR A 217 -2.12 -4.63 -23.41
C THR A 217 -2.27 -6.09 -23.03
N THR A 218 -3.34 -6.40 -22.28
CA THR A 218 -4.09 -7.67 -22.08
C THR A 218 -3.37 -9.02 -21.93
N ASP A 219 -2.05 -9.13 -22.04
CA ASP A 219 -1.44 -10.42 -22.34
C ASP A 219 -0.13 -10.67 -21.58
N ARG A 220 -0.05 -10.17 -20.35
CA ARG A 220 1.02 -10.50 -19.40
C ARG A 220 0.73 -11.71 -18.51
N LEU A 221 1.68 -12.62 -18.37
CA LEU A 221 1.60 -13.76 -17.45
C LEU A 221 2.35 -13.46 -16.16
N THR A 222 1.70 -13.69 -15.03
CA THR A 222 2.33 -13.64 -13.69
C THR A 222 2.65 -15.06 -13.26
N VAL A 223 3.88 -15.28 -12.79
CA VAL A 223 4.39 -16.59 -12.39
C VAL A 223 5.05 -16.45 -11.01
N PRO A 224 4.45 -16.98 -9.93
CA PRO A 224 4.88 -16.69 -8.56
C PRO A 224 6.36 -17.00 -8.26
N ASP A 225 6.93 -18.02 -8.91
CA ASP A 225 8.33 -18.44 -8.73
C ASP A 225 9.34 -17.63 -9.57
N LEU A 226 8.88 -16.66 -10.37
CA LEU A 226 9.70 -15.82 -11.26
C LEU A 226 9.54 -14.32 -10.95
N PRO A 227 9.90 -13.85 -9.74
CA PRO A 227 9.78 -12.43 -9.41
C PRO A 227 10.66 -11.58 -10.33
N GLY A 228 10.11 -10.46 -10.80
CA GLY A 228 10.82 -9.51 -11.67
C GLY A 228 10.85 -9.86 -13.16
N TYR A 229 10.39 -11.04 -13.57
CA TYR A 229 10.20 -11.36 -14.98
C TYR A 229 8.91 -10.73 -15.49
N VAL A 230 8.97 -10.12 -16.67
CA VAL A 230 7.78 -9.63 -17.38
C VAL A 230 7.56 -10.51 -18.60
N ILE A 231 6.56 -11.38 -18.54
CA ILE A 231 6.17 -12.24 -19.67
C ILE A 231 4.93 -11.62 -20.31
N SER A 232 5.02 -11.12 -21.54
CA SER A 232 3.95 -10.33 -22.19
C SER A 232 3.84 -10.60 -23.68
N LYS A 233 2.63 -10.65 -24.26
CA LYS A 233 2.53 -10.43 -25.72
C LYS A 233 2.90 -8.98 -26.06
N ARG A 234 3.66 -8.77 -27.13
CA ARG A 234 4.04 -7.45 -27.64
C ARG A 234 3.52 -7.31 -29.07
N GLY A 235 2.54 -6.44 -29.28
CA GLY A 235 1.95 -6.15 -30.60
C GLY A 235 0.44 -6.39 -30.65
N ILE A 236 -0.23 -5.86 -31.67
CA ILE A 236 -1.70 -5.89 -31.82
C ILE A 236 -2.19 -7.24 -32.39
N GLU A 237 -1.31 -8.12 -32.91
CA GLU A 237 -1.69 -9.37 -33.57
C GLU A 237 -0.63 -10.48 -33.41
N VAL A 238 -0.13 -10.69 -32.19
CA VAL A 238 0.88 -11.75 -31.96
C VAL A 238 0.36 -12.70 -30.90
N ASP A 239 0.19 -13.98 -31.24
CA ASP A 239 -0.36 -14.99 -30.32
C ASP A 239 0.63 -15.41 -29.22
N GLY A 240 1.93 -15.18 -29.41
CA GLY A 240 2.99 -15.60 -28.51
C GLY A 240 3.56 -14.52 -27.60
N PHE A 241 4.30 -14.95 -26.58
CA PHE A 241 4.80 -14.15 -25.48
C PHE A 241 6.26 -13.75 -25.67
N TYR A 242 6.61 -12.57 -25.17
CA TYR A 242 7.98 -12.10 -24.99
C TYR A 242 8.33 -12.14 -23.51
N VAL A 243 9.57 -12.50 -23.20
CA VAL A 243 10.07 -12.52 -21.82
C VAL A 243 11.13 -11.44 -21.63
N LEU A 244 10.86 -10.51 -20.73
CA LEU A 244 11.84 -9.54 -20.24
C LEU A 244 12.35 -10.02 -18.87
N PRO A 245 13.65 -10.35 -18.73
CA PRO A 245 14.22 -10.76 -17.46
C PRO A 245 14.31 -9.57 -16.48
N PRO A 246 14.53 -9.83 -15.18
CA PRO A 246 14.73 -8.79 -14.18
C PRO A 246 15.84 -7.81 -14.60
N GLY A 247 15.55 -6.50 -14.51
CA GLY A 247 16.46 -5.43 -14.95
C GLY A 247 16.49 -5.15 -16.46
N GLY A 248 15.71 -5.87 -17.27
CA GLY A 248 15.59 -5.62 -18.70
C GLY A 248 14.88 -4.30 -19.03
N ASN A 249 15.23 -3.70 -20.18
CA ASN A 249 14.64 -2.45 -20.67
C ASN A 249 13.56 -2.75 -21.70
N GLU A 250 12.29 -2.47 -21.37
CA GLU A 250 11.14 -2.79 -22.23
C GLU A 250 11.18 -2.12 -23.62
N ASN A 251 11.95 -1.05 -23.79
CA ASN A 251 12.13 -0.32 -25.05
C ASN A 251 13.32 -0.81 -25.89
N ASP A 252 14.13 -1.73 -25.37
CA ASP A 252 15.28 -2.30 -26.07
C ASP A 252 15.06 -3.79 -26.28
N ASP A 253 14.72 -4.15 -27.51
CA ASP A 253 14.42 -5.52 -27.92
C ASP A 253 15.57 -6.51 -27.62
N ARG A 254 16.81 -6.01 -27.53
CA ARG A 254 17.99 -6.83 -27.19
C ARG A 254 18.00 -7.32 -25.75
N THR A 255 17.21 -6.73 -24.88
CA THR A 255 17.14 -7.10 -23.46
C THR A 255 16.13 -8.20 -23.17
N TYR A 256 15.32 -8.59 -24.15
CA TYR A 256 14.37 -9.70 -24.03
C TYR A 256 15.06 -11.05 -24.29
N LEU A 257 14.55 -12.11 -23.67
CA LEU A 257 15.00 -13.48 -23.96
C LEU A 257 14.54 -13.98 -25.34
N GLY A 258 13.57 -13.30 -25.96
CA GLY A 258 13.03 -13.61 -27.28
C GLY A 258 11.51 -13.75 -27.31
N TYR A 259 11.02 -14.24 -28.44
CA TYR A 259 9.62 -14.61 -28.68
C TYR A 259 9.40 -16.10 -28.38
N PHE A 260 8.27 -16.41 -27.75
CA PHE A 260 7.85 -17.76 -27.40
C PHE A 260 6.42 -18.00 -27.88
N PRO A 261 6.13 -19.15 -28.49
CA PRO A 261 4.84 -19.39 -29.15
C PRO A 261 3.66 -19.49 -28.18
N ASP A 262 3.90 -19.87 -26.93
CA ASP A 262 2.87 -20.05 -25.91
C ASP A 262 3.38 -19.72 -24.50
N ALA A 263 2.43 -19.69 -23.56
CA ALA A 263 2.68 -19.38 -22.15
C ALA A 263 3.67 -20.34 -21.50
N GLY A 264 3.55 -21.65 -21.75
CA GLY A 264 4.40 -22.67 -21.14
C GLY A 264 5.85 -22.53 -21.58
N ALA A 265 6.08 -22.29 -22.86
CA ALA A 265 7.40 -22.05 -23.43
C ALA A 265 8.08 -20.80 -22.83
N ALA A 266 7.32 -19.71 -22.67
CA ALA A 266 7.83 -18.47 -22.08
C ALA A 266 8.19 -18.64 -20.59
N ILE A 267 7.36 -19.35 -19.83
CA ILE A 267 7.60 -19.67 -18.42
C ILE A 267 8.85 -20.54 -18.27
N GLN A 268 8.98 -21.58 -19.09
CA GLN A 268 10.13 -22.47 -19.04
C GLN A 268 11.42 -21.71 -19.37
N ALA A 269 11.43 -20.88 -20.40
CA ALA A 269 12.61 -20.09 -20.75
C ALA A 269 13.01 -19.10 -19.64
N SER A 270 12.01 -18.54 -18.94
CA SER A 270 12.24 -17.66 -17.79
C SER A 270 12.91 -18.43 -16.63
N ARG A 271 12.44 -19.64 -16.32
CA ARG A 271 13.03 -20.54 -15.31
C ARG A 271 14.44 -20.97 -15.71
N ASP A 272 14.66 -21.33 -16.97
CA ASP A 272 15.98 -21.71 -17.47
C ASP A 272 16.97 -20.53 -17.38
N HIS A 273 16.53 -19.31 -17.68
CA HIS A 273 17.33 -18.11 -17.48
C HIS A 273 17.62 -17.87 -16.00
N GLN A 274 16.63 -18.02 -15.12
CA GLN A 274 16.80 -17.84 -13.67
C GLN A 274 17.82 -18.83 -13.12
N ALA A 275 17.71 -20.11 -13.50
CA ALA A 275 18.63 -21.17 -13.09
C ALA A 275 20.08 -20.93 -13.53
N LYS A 276 20.29 -20.28 -14.69
CA LYS A 276 21.63 -19.88 -15.16
C LYS A 276 22.22 -18.69 -14.42
N GLN A 277 21.39 -17.88 -13.77
CA GLN A 277 21.79 -16.68 -13.02
C GLN A 277 22.07 -17.00 -11.54
N VAL A 278 21.57 -18.11 -11.00
CA VAL A 278 21.93 -18.57 -9.65
C VAL A 278 23.35 -19.14 -9.68
N PRO A 279 24.30 -18.61 -8.88
CA PRO A 279 25.64 -19.18 -8.81
C PRO A 279 25.55 -20.63 -8.32
N VAL A 280 26.30 -21.52 -8.96
CA VAL A 280 26.57 -22.88 -8.47
C VAL A 280 27.31 -22.76 -7.13
N ALA A 281 26.56 -22.71 -6.04
CA ALA A 281 27.10 -22.69 -4.67
C ALA A 281 26.38 -23.74 -3.83
N ALA A 282 26.61 -25.01 -4.13
CA ALA A 282 26.39 -26.13 -3.20
C ALA A 282 27.07 -27.42 -3.70
N GLY A 283 28.38 -27.34 -3.96
CA GLY A 283 29.25 -28.52 -4.00
C GLY A 283 29.86 -28.75 -2.62
N VAL A 284 29.03 -29.06 -1.61
CA VAL A 284 29.54 -29.57 -0.33
C VAL A 284 29.40 -31.08 -0.38
N GLN A 285 30.52 -31.73 -0.66
CA GLN A 285 30.74 -33.15 -0.46
C GLN A 285 30.54 -33.44 1.03
N MET A 286 29.45 -34.11 1.40
CA MET A 286 29.27 -34.60 2.77
C MET A 286 30.26 -35.73 3.00
N ASP A 287 31.27 -35.46 3.82
CA ASP A 287 32.17 -36.45 4.36
C ASP A 287 31.40 -37.30 5.38
N VAL A 288 31.17 -38.57 5.05
CA VAL A 288 30.53 -39.54 5.92
C VAL A 288 31.62 -40.11 6.84
N SER A 289 31.92 -39.41 7.93
CA SER A 289 32.71 -39.98 9.02
C SER A 289 31.83 -40.87 9.88
N LEU A 290 32.03 -42.17 9.67
CA LEU A 290 31.59 -43.32 10.43
C LEU A 290 31.55 -43.08 11.95
N ASN A 291 30.36 -43.20 12.54
CA ASN A 291 30.20 -43.35 13.98
C ASN A 291 30.26 -44.86 14.29
N THR A 292 31.43 -45.35 14.73
CA THR A 292 31.61 -46.72 15.19
C THR A 292 32.15 -46.71 16.62
N ALA A 293 31.27 -47.11 17.55
CA ALA A 293 31.52 -47.78 18.82
C ALA A 293 32.71 -47.36 19.70
N ALA A 294 32.40 -46.86 20.90
CA ALA A 294 33.21 -47.11 22.09
C ALA A 294 32.30 -47.65 23.20
N LEU A 295 32.49 -48.92 23.52
CA LEU A 295 32.03 -49.59 24.73
C LEU A 295 32.64 -48.89 25.96
N GLU A 296 31.82 -48.57 26.96
CA GLU A 296 32.30 -48.43 28.34
C GLU A 296 31.78 -49.60 29.19
N VAL A 297 32.75 -50.40 29.63
CA VAL A 297 32.63 -51.45 30.64
C VAL A 297 32.71 -50.78 32.00
N THR A 298 31.70 -50.97 32.85
CA THR A 298 31.77 -50.63 34.28
C THR A 298 31.82 -51.93 35.11
N HIS A 299 32.96 -52.14 35.76
CA HIS A 299 33.09 -53.04 36.92
C HIS A 299 33.59 -52.20 38.09
N GLY A 300 32.81 -52.23 39.18
CA GLY A 300 33.02 -51.54 40.45
C GLY A 300 31.73 -51.56 41.24
#